data_AF-A0A1Y1RGV5-F1
#
_entry.id   AF-A0A1Y1RGV5-F1
#
_cell.length_a   1.000
_cell.length_b   1.000
_cell.length_c   1.000
_cell.angle_alpha   90.00
_cell.angle_beta   90.00
_cell.angle_gamma   90.00
#
_symmetry.space_group_name_H-M   'P 1'
#
loop_
_entity.id
_entity.type
_entity.pdbx_description
1 polymer ?
#
loop_
_entity_poly.entity_id
_entity_poly.type
_entity_poly.pdbx_seq_one_letter_code
_entity_poly.pdbx_strand_id
1 'polypeptide(L)'
;MAQTLVGDLKEFNLNDVLQLLGMARQTGALHITHGRGKGVIYMDKGIPVHALTSSTIAENAIYEIFSWSQGRFFFNSDTTNERTIETSLQNIIMESARRIDEWERVRDLIPNLDIVVQFNSSPQQGSKNISLDTSEWQTLSLVDGVRTVRDISSDSNFDEFETCKILYGLLSSGLLVLTEDDKKIDKEKYEKILIPSDFLADVEVAEKGNEEDIERDSGSGTQDKRKKKKKRSGLKFFKKLLKSPSVFQKGSDKTEKKAKVEVYNPVNAAGVLAHFANELLNDYKTPRGLYGAIRLRDPLSVMIKKIAREYPVVAEISLDQDRFNVQEIDTEFLPEKLDTYELLHFFKILLDRIFEDARKSLSPRSAKQRYQEVFSRVFTGDNSIEKLGLEGMIDRRIFS
;
A
#
# COMPACT_ATOMS: atom_id res chain seq x y z
N MET A 1 -15.79 -29.41 29.80
CA MET A 1 -16.86 -28.67 29.10
C MET A 1 -16.75 -28.99 27.63
N ALA A 2 -17.85 -29.23 26.93
CA ALA A 2 -17.82 -29.60 25.52
C ALA A 2 -17.49 -28.36 24.67
N GLN A 3 -16.49 -28.48 23.81
CA GLN A 3 -16.18 -27.48 22.79
C GLN A 3 -17.13 -27.70 21.62
N THR A 4 -17.92 -26.70 21.26
CA THR A 4 -18.96 -26.83 20.23
C THR A 4 -18.42 -26.47 18.83
N LEU A 5 -17.35 -25.68 18.77
CA LEU A 5 -16.64 -25.31 17.55
C LEU A 5 -15.14 -25.18 17.86
N VAL A 6 -14.28 -25.76 17.02
CA VAL A 6 -12.81 -25.71 17.17
C VAL A 6 -12.21 -25.58 15.77
N GLY A 7 -11.14 -24.79 15.63
CA GLY A 7 -10.45 -24.67 14.35
C GLY A 7 -9.18 -23.82 14.41
N ASP A 8 -8.60 -23.59 13.24
CA ASP A 8 -7.46 -22.71 13.02
C ASP A 8 -7.87 -21.49 12.18
N LEU A 9 -7.37 -20.32 12.55
CA LEU A 9 -7.60 -19.05 11.84
C LEU A 9 -6.99 -19.03 10.43
N LYS A 10 -6.02 -19.92 10.13
CA LYS A 10 -5.50 -20.10 8.76
C LYS A 10 -6.54 -20.73 7.83
N GLU A 11 -7.40 -21.58 8.37
CA GLU A 11 -8.42 -22.30 7.59
C GLU A 11 -9.76 -21.56 7.59
N PHE A 12 -10.10 -20.94 8.71
CA PHE A 12 -11.35 -20.19 8.89
C PHE A 12 -11.05 -18.77 9.35
N ASN A 13 -11.33 -17.78 8.50
CA ASN A 13 -11.16 -16.38 8.87
C ASN A 13 -12.03 -16.05 10.10
N LEU A 14 -11.49 -15.30 11.05
CA LEU A 14 -12.21 -14.85 12.25
C LEU A 14 -13.56 -14.19 11.91
N ASN A 15 -13.61 -13.45 10.80
CA ASN A 15 -14.84 -12.88 10.27
C ASN A 15 -15.93 -13.94 10.06
N ASP A 16 -15.59 -15.03 9.37
CA ASP A 16 -16.53 -16.11 9.05
C ASP A 16 -16.98 -16.83 10.32
N VAL A 17 -16.06 -17.02 11.27
CA VAL A 17 -16.38 -17.61 12.58
C VAL A 17 -17.38 -16.75 13.34
N LEU A 18 -17.13 -15.44 13.44
CA LEU A 18 -18.04 -14.52 14.14
C LEU A 18 -19.39 -14.39 13.43
N GLN A 19 -19.40 -14.35 12.09
CA GLN A 19 -20.65 -14.34 11.31
C GLN A 19 -21.45 -15.62 11.53
N LEU A 20 -20.81 -16.79 11.54
CA LEU A 20 -21.46 -18.07 11.81
C LEU A 20 -22.09 -18.08 13.21
N LEU A 21 -21.35 -17.66 14.24
CA LEU A 21 -21.85 -17.56 15.61
C LEU A 21 -23.01 -16.56 15.71
N GLY A 22 -22.93 -15.45 14.96
CA GLY A 22 -23.97 -14.44 14.85
C GLY A 22 -25.27 -14.98 14.24
N MET A 23 -25.17 -15.63 13.08
CA MET A 23 -26.30 -16.22 12.36
C MET A 23 -26.97 -17.34 13.15
N ALA A 24 -26.16 -18.19 13.80
CA ALA A 24 -26.64 -19.26 14.66
C ALA A 24 -27.15 -18.76 16.03
N ARG A 25 -27.08 -17.44 16.30
CA ARG A 25 -27.49 -16.80 17.56
C ARG A 25 -26.88 -17.47 18.80
N GLN A 26 -25.59 -17.85 18.70
CA GLN A 26 -24.90 -18.54 19.78
C GLN A 26 -24.66 -17.60 20.97
N THR A 27 -24.80 -18.15 22.17
CA THR A 27 -24.39 -17.51 23.43
C THR A 27 -23.25 -18.33 24.02
N GLY A 28 -22.12 -17.69 24.33
CA GLY A 28 -20.92 -18.38 24.78
C GLY A 28 -19.66 -17.55 24.57
N ALA A 29 -18.50 -18.18 24.75
CA ALA A 29 -17.20 -17.53 24.63
C ALA A 29 -16.40 -18.14 23.49
N LEU A 30 -15.95 -17.30 22.57
CA LEU A 30 -14.98 -17.65 21.54
C LEU A 30 -13.58 -17.33 22.09
N HIS A 31 -12.80 -18.36 22.36
CA HIS A 31 -11.41 -18.23 22.79
C HIS A 31 -10.49 -18.33 21.58
N ILE A 32 -9.50 -17.45 21.50
CA ILE A 32 -8.51 -17.41 20.44
C ILE A 32 -7.10 -17.36 21.05
N THR A 33 -6.18 -18.12 20.45
CA THR A 33 -4.77 -18.17 20.84
C THR A 33 -3.86 -18.00 19.63
N HIS A 34 -2.92 -17.06 19.69
CA HIS A 34 -1.95 -16.75 18.63
C HIS A 34 -0.54 -16.58 19.24
N GLY A 35 0.33 -17.57 19.09
CA GLY A 35 1.65 -17.55 19.72
C GLY A 35 1.54 -17.41 21.25
N ARG A 36 1.93 -16.25 21.80
CA ARG A 36 1.75 -15.90 23.23
C ARG A 36 0.48 -15.10 23.52
N GLY A 37 -0.19 -14.57 22.49
CA GLY A 37 -1.43 -13.83 22.61
C GLY A 37 -2.61 -14.73 22.92
N LYS A 38 -3.47 -14.28 23.84
CA LYS A 38 -4.74 -14.93 24.18
C LYS A 38 -5.84 -13.89 24.20
N GLY A 39 -6.97 -14.23 23.60
CA GLY A 39 -8.15 -13.38 23.54
C GLY A 39 -9.41 -14.18 23.75
N VAL A 40 -10.45 -13.54 24.27
CA VAL A 40 -11.79 -14.10 24.32
C VAL A 40 -12.82 -13.07 23.89
N ILE A 41 -13.79 -13.49 23.09
CA ILE A 41 -14.93 -12.71 22.65
C ILE A 41 -16.19 -13.39 23.18
N TYR A 42 -16.91 -12.70 24.06
CA TYR A 42 -18.18 -13.17 24.60
C TYR A 42 -19.33 -12.74 23.70
N MET A 43 -20.18 -13.71 23.38
CA MET A 43 -21.35 -13.57 22.53
C MET A 43 -22.61 -13.82 23.35
N ASP A 44 -23.64 -13.00 23.15
CA ASP A 44 -24.99 -13.17 23.69
C ASP A 44 -25.98 -13.14 22.52
N LYS A 45 -26.60 -14.28 22.22
CA LYS A 45 -27.57 -14.46 21.12
C LYS A 45 -27.02 -13.99 19.77
N GLY A 46 -25.74 -14.28 19.52
CA GLY A 46 -25.04 -13.90 18.29
C GLY A 46 -24.49 -12.47 18.26
N ILE A 47 -24.57 -11.73 19.36
CA ILE A 47 -24.08 -10.35 19.46
C ILE A 47 -22.85 -10.33 20.38
N PRO A 48 -21.71 -9.74 19.95
CA PRO A 48 -20.57 -9.51 20.84
C PRO A 48 -20.97 -8.56 21.97
N VAL A 49 -20.72 -8.95 23.22
CA VAL A 49 -21.07 -8.14 24.40
C VAL A 49 -19.86 -7.71 25.21
N HIS A 50 -18.77 -8.48 25.15
CA HIS A 50 -17.52 -8.18 25.81
C HIS A 50 -16.38 -8.90 25.11
N ALA A 51 -15.18 -8.34 25.19
CA ALA A 51 -13.98 -9.01 24.71
C ALA A 51 -12.78 -8.53 25.52
N LEU A 52 -11.75 -9.38 25.58
CA LEU A 52 -10.51 -9.07 26.28
C LEU A 52 -9.32 -9.79 25.65
N THR A 53 -8.18 -9.12 25.62
CA THR A 53 -6.85 -9.71 25.38
C THR A 53 -5.98 -9.51 26.62
N SER A 54 -4.67 -9.70 26.49
CA SER A 54 -3.73 -9.38 27.58
C SER A 54 -3.50 -7.87 27.74
N SER A 55 -3.83 -7.07 26.71
CA SER A 55 -3.52 -5.64 26.62
C SER A 55 -4.76 -4.75 26.49
N THR A 56 -5.85 -5.28 25.93
CA THR A 56 -7.00 -4.47 25.54
C THR A 56 -8.33 -5.13 25.96
N ILE A 57 -9.39 -4.33 25.99
CA ILE A 57 -10.76 -4.76 26.31
C ILE A 57 -11.74 -4.22 25.28
N ALA A 58 -12.98 -4.71 25.31
CA ALA A 58 -14.09 -4.26 24.46
C ALA A 58 -13.77 -4.37 22.95
N GLU A 59 -14.21 -3.41 22.14
CA GLU A 59 -13.99 -3.40 20.70
C GLU A 59 -12.48 -3.47 20.35
N ASN A 60 -11.62 -2.81 21.13
CA ASN A 60 -10.17 -2.82 20.92
C ASN A 60 -9.57 -4.22 21.04
N ALA A 61 -10.07 -5.05 21.96
CA ALA A 61 -9.70 -6.46 22.02
C ALA A 61 -10.10 -7.21 20.76
N ILE A 62 -11.27 -6.94 20.21
CA ILE A 62 -11.69 -7.58 18.96
C ILE A 62 -10.81 -7.13 17.80
N TYR A 63 -10.53 -5.83 17.67
CA TYR A 63 -9.65 -5.31 16.63
C TYR A 63 -8.24 -5.91 16.71
N GLU A 64 -7.70 -6.07 17.92
CA GLU A 64 -6.42 -6.73 18.15
C GLU A 64 -6.46 -8.20 17.68
N ILE A 65 -7.50 -8.96 18.05
CA ILE A 65 -7.66 -10.36 17.64
C ILE A 65 -7.82 -10.48 16.10
N PHE A 66 -8.50 -9.54 15.45
CA PHE A 66 -8.63 -9.49 13.98
C PHE A 66 -7.28 -9.30 13.26
N SER A 67 -6.29 -8.70 13.93
CA SER A 67 -4.94 -8.54 13.37
C SER A 67 -4.12 -9.84 13.38
N TRP A 68 -4.57 -10.89 14.08
CA TRP A 68 -3.86 -12.16 14.17
C TRP A 68 -4.06 -12.99 12.90
N SER A 69 -2.99 -13.15 12.12
CA SER A 69 -3.00 -13.86 10.83
C SER A 69 -3.06 -15.39 10.92
N GLN A 70 -2.93 -15.95 12.13
CA GLN A 70 -2.95 -17.40 12.40
C GLN A 70 -3.39 -17.63 13.85
N GLY A 71 -3.71 -18.87 14.25
CA GLY A 71 -3.99 -19.17 15.64
C GLY A 71 -5.12 -20.17 15.81
N ARG A 72 -5.22 -20.77 16.99
CA ARG A 72 -6.28 -21.73 17.29
C ARG A 72 -7.42 -21.05 18.03
N PHE A 73 -8.63 -21.40 17.65
CA PHE A 73 -9.82 -20.95 18.34
C PHE A 73 -10.70 -22.12 18.80
N PHE A 74 -11.46 -21.90 19.86
CA PHE A 74 -12.57 -22.76 20.23
C PHE A 74 -13.71 -21.95 20.83
N PHE A 75 -14.94 -22.45 20.66
CA PHE A 75 -16.13 -21.89 21.25
C PHE A 75 -16.69 -22.84 22.32
N ASN A 76 -17.05 -22.28 23.47
CA ASN A 76 -17.72 -23.01 24.55
C ASN A 76 -18.94 -22.21 25.05
N SER A 77 -19.65 -22.79 26.02
CA SER A 77 -20.84 -22.18 26.62
C SER A 77 -20.53 -21.19 27.76
N ASP A 78 -19.29 -20.72 27.91
CA ASP A 78 -18.95 -19.78 28.98
C ASP A 78 -19.57 -18.41 28.69
N THR A 79 -20.10 -17.76 29.72
CA THR A 79 -20.76 -16.46 29.60
C THR A 79 -20.13 -15.44 30.54
N THR A 80 -20.44 -14.17 30.30
CA THR A 80 -20.03 -13.06 31.17
C THR A 80 -21.23 -12.15 31.44
N ASN A 81 -21.17 -11.43 32.56
CA ASN A 81 -22.13 -10.36 32.89
C ASN A 81 -21.66 -8.98 32.39
N GLU A 82 -20.39 -8.88 31.98
CA GLU A 82 -19.81 -7.64 31.45
C GLU A 82 -20.41 -7.29 30.08
N ARG A 83 -20.72 -6.01 29.89
CA ARG A 83 -21.23 -5.47 28.63
C ARG A 83 -20.47 -4.20 28.30
N THR A 84 -19.33 -4.36 27.64
CA THR A 84 -18.44 -3.24 27.29
C THR A 84 -18.49 -2.91 25.81
N ILE A 85 -19.20 -3.71 25.00
CA ILE A 85 -19.33 -3.53 23.56
C ILE A 85 -20.75 -3.05 23.27
N GLU A 86 -20.86 -1.89 22.64
CA GLU A 86 -22.13 -1.31 22.20
C GLU A 86 -22.30 -1.41 20.68
N THR A 87 -21.19 -1.63 19.98
CA THR A 87 -21.12 -1.66 18.51
C THR A 87 -21.68 -2.98 17.96
N SER A 88 -22.41 -2.90 16.83
CA SER A 88 -22.93 -4.10 16.17
C SER A 88 -21.81 -4.97 15.60
N LEU A 89 -22.02 -6.29 15.53
CA LEU A 89 -21.05 -7.22 14.94
C LEU A 89 -20.61 -6.80 13.53
N GLN A 90 -21.55 -6.35 12.69
CA GLN A 90 -21.25 -5.90 11.33
C GLN A 90 -20.35 -4.67 11.31
N ASN A 91 -20.60 -3.71 12.20
CA ASN A 91 -19.78 -2.52 12.31
C ASN A 91 -18.38 -2.85 12.85
N ILE A 92 -18.28 -3.78 13.80
CA ILE A 92 -17.00 -4.29 14.30
C ILE A 92 -16.21 -4.93 13.16
N ILE A 93 -16.81 -5.84 12.39
CA ILE A 93 -16.14 -6.48 11.24
C ILE A 93 -15.66 -5.45 10.21
N MET A 94 -16.52 -4.49 9.87
CA MET A 94 -16.19 -3.46 8.88
C MET A 94 -15.06 -2.54 9.39
N GLU A 95 -15.11 -2.15 10.66
CA GLU A 95 -14.07 -1.32 11.26
C GLU A 95 -12.76 -2.10 11.44
N SER A 96 -12.79 -3.39 11.80
CA SER A 96 -11.61 -4.26 11.83
C SER A 96 -10.91 -4.30 10.47
N ALA A 97 -11.65 -4.53 9.39
CA ALA A 97 -11.10 -4.57 8.04
C ALA A 97 -10.49 -3.21 7.66
N ARG A 98 -11.22 -2.13 7.95
CA ARG A 98 -10.73 -0.77 7.72
C ARG A 98 -9.44 -0.49 8.50
N ARG A 99 -9.38 -0.86 9.78
CA ARG A 99 -8.20 -0.67 10.63
C ARG A 99 -7.01 -1.45 10.11
N ILE A 100 -7.18 -2.70 9.66
CA ILE A 100 -6.11 -3.49 9.03
C ILE A 100 -5.55 -2.76 7.81
N ASP A 101 -6.41 -2.33 6.88
CA ASP A 101 -6.01 -1.61 5.67
C ASP A 101 -5.33 -0.27 5.98
N GLU A 102 -5.83 0.47 6.97
CA GLU A 102 -5.25 1.75 7.40
C GLU A 102 -3.91 1.55 8.10
N TRP A 103 -3.75 0.48 8.89
CA TRP A 103 -2.51 0.15 9.61
C TRP A 103 -1.35 -0.16 8.66
N GLU A 104 -1.62 -0.84 7.55
CA GLU A 104 -0.62 -1.07 6.50
C GLU A 104 -0.05 0.24 5.96
N ARG A 105 -0.89 1.27 5.77
CA ARG A 105 -0.44 2.59 5.31
C ARG A 105 0.32 3.34 6.39
N VAL A 106 -0.15 3.30 7.63
CA VAL A 106 0.51 3.96 8.78
C VAL A 106 1.97 3.47 8.91
N ARG A 107 2.20 2.17 8.70
CA ARG A 107 3.54 1.55 8.76
C ARG A 107 4.54 2.10 7.75
N ASP A 108 4.10 2.81 6.71
CA ASP A 108 5.03 3.42 5.75
C ASP A 108 5.83 4.58 6.33
N LEU A 109 5.25 5.32 7.30
CA LEU A 109 5.89 6.44 7.99
C LEU A 109 6.18 6.12 9.46
N ILE A 110 5.40 5.23 10.08
CA ILE A 110 5.54 4.81 11.47
C ILE A 110 5.78 3.29 11.50
N PRO A 111 7.00 2.83 11.16
CA PRO A 111 7.28 1.40 11.00
C PRO A 111 7.19 0.62 12.33
N ASN A 112 7.38 1.28 13.46
CA ASN A 112 7.20 0.73 14.80
C ASN A 112 6.86 1.87 15.78
N LEU A 113 6.47 1.51 17.00
CA LEU A 113 6.02 2.47 18.01
C LEU A 113 7.16 3.09 18.81
N ASP A 114 8.40 2.61 18.64
CA ASP A 114 9.56 3.08 19.41
C ASP A 114 10.29 4.25 18.71
N ILE A 115 9.74 4.74 17.59
CA ILE A 115 10.26 5.91 16.88
C ILE A 115 9.86 7.20 17.59
N VAL A 116 10.67 8.23 17.43
CA VAL A 116 10.44 9.56 18.00
C VAL A 116 10.03 10.54 16.91
N VAL A 117 8.98 11.31 17.20
CA VAL A 117 8.46 12.37 16.33
C VAL A 117 8.79 13.73 16.94
N GLN A 118 9.09 14.72 16.09
CA GLN A 118 9.39 16.08 16.53
C GLN A 118 8.74 17.12 15.61
N PHE A 119 8.56 18.34 16.11
CA PHE A 119 8.10 19.45 15.30
C PHE A 119 9.07 19.75 14.16
N ASN A 120 8.53 20.02 12.97
CA ASN A 120 9.31 20.51 11.87
C ASN A 120 9.71 21.97 12.12
N SER A 121 10.99 22.24 12.36
CA SER A 121 11.51 23.59 12.62
C SER A 121 11.56 24.49 11.38
N SER A 122 11.26 23.95 10.18
CA SER A 122 11.17 24.70 8.93
C SER A 122 9.97 24.24 8.12
N PRO A 123 8.74 24.50 8.58
CA PRO A 123 7.54 24.21 7.81
C PRO A 123 7.62 25.04 6.53
N GLN A 124 7.60 24.41 5.35
CA GLN A 124 7.68 25.15 4.09
C GLN A 124 6.59 26.23 4.07
N GLN A 125 6.97 27.46 3.72
CA GLN A 125 6.11 28.66 3.74
C GLN A 125 4.83 28.44 2.92
N GLY A 126 3.77 27.95 3.56
CA GLY A 126 2.50 27.62 2.93
C GLY A 126 1.35 27.35 3.91
N SER A 127 1.64 27.03 5.18
CA SER A 127 0.62 26.78 6.20
C SER A 127 0.11 28.08 6.84
N LYS A 128 -0.67 28.87 6.09
CA LYS A 128 -1.54 29.87 6.72
C LYS A 128 -2.76 29.15 7.30
N ASN A 129 -2.85 29.17 8.63
CA ASN A 129 -3.85 28.52 9.49
C ASN A 129 -3.88 26.99 9.44
N ILE A 130 -3.09 26.38 10.32
CA ILE A 130 -3.23 24.96 10.66
C ILE A 130 -4.47 24.86 11.57
N SER A 131 -5.54 24.27 11.07
CA SER A 131 -6.71 23.92 11.87
C SER A 131 -6.55 22.49 12.33
N LEU A 132 -6.29 22.30 13.62
CA LEU A 132 -6.24 20.97 14.23
C LEU A 132 -7.54 20.73 14.99
N ASP A 133 -8.04 19.51 14.90
CA ASP A 133 -9.15 19.08 15.76
C ASP A 133 -8.67 18.83 17.20
N THR A 134 -9.61 18.50 18.10
CA THR A 134 -9.30 18.27 19.52
C THR A 134 -8.30 17.13 19.72
N SER A 135 -8.45 16.04 18.96
CA SER A 135 -7.63 14.84 19.10
C SER A 135 -6.21 15.05 18.57
N GLU A 136 -6.11 15.77 17.45
CA GLU A 136 -4.85 16.22 16.86
C GLU A 136 -4.11 17.15 17.82
N TRP A 137 -4.79 18.13 18.43
CA TRP A 137 -4.17 19.01 19.43
C TRP A 137 -3.70 18.25 20.66
N GLN A 138 -4.51 17.33 21.19
CA GLN A 138 -4.15 16.53 22.35
C GLN A 138 -2.89 15.70 22.07
N THR A 139 -2.86 14.99 20.94
CA THR A 139 -1.70 14.18 20.55
C THR A 139 -0.48 15.05 20.29
N LEU A 140 -0.64 16.15 19.55
CA LEU A 140 0.44 17.06 19.20
C LEU A 140 1.05 17.73 20.44
N SER A 141 0.27 17.99 21.48
CA SER A 141 0.75 18.60 22.73
C SER A 141 1.73 17.71 23.52
N LEU A 142 1.71 16.40 23.28
CA LEU A 142 2.61 15.42 23.91
C LEU A 142 3.94 15.28 23.16
N VAL A 143 4.03 15.80 21.94
CA VAL A 143 5.21 15.71 21.08
C VAL A 143 6.28 16.69 21.56
N ASP A 144 7.42 16.17 22.00
CA ASP A 144 8.55 16.98 22.50
C ASP A 144 9.88 16.65 21.80
N GLY A 145 9.88 15.70 20.85
CA GLY A 145 11.10 15.22 20.19
C GLY A 145 11.93 14.25 21.03
N VAL A 146 11.39 13.74 22.13
CA VAL A 146 12.04 12.74 22.99
C VAL A 146 11.13 11.52 23.20
N ARG A 147 9.82 11.71 23.41
CA ARG A 147 8.86 10.63 23.57
C ARG A 147 8.73 9.80 22.29
N THR A 148 8.67 8.47 22.47
CA THR A 148 8.33 7.56 21.38
C THR A 148 6.83 7.61 21.07
N VAL A 149 6.42 7.10 19.92
CA VAL A 149 4.99 6.95 19.59
C VAL A 149 4.25 6.11 20.63
N ARG A 150 4.92 5.08 21.20
CA ARG A 150 4.40 4.26 22.30
C ARG A 150 4.13 5.08 23.55
N ASP A 151 5.06 5.95 23.92
CA ASP A 151 4.92 6.84 25.09
C ASP A 151 3.77 7.83 24.84
N ILE A 152 3.72 8.45 23.66
CA ILE A 152 2.65 9.37 23.28
C ILE A 152 1.28 8.69 23.36
N SER A 153 1.15 7.45 22.84
CA SER A 153 -0.11 6.71 22.92
C SER A 153 -0.50 6.44 24.38
N SER A 154 0.46 5.99 25.19
CA SER A 154 0.23 5.66 26.61
C SER A 154 -0.14 6.90 27.45
N ASP A 155 0.41 8.07 27.10
CA ASP A 155 0.13 9.35 27.77
C ASP A 155 -1.14 10.04 27.20
N SER A 156 -1.73 9.50 26.14
CA SER A 156 -2.95 10.03 25.50
C SER A 156 -4.21 9.26 25.90
N ASN A 157 -5.38 9.79 25.52
CA ASN A 157 -6.67 9.08 25.64
C ASN A 157 -6.95 8.15 24.45
N PHE A 158 -5.97 7.94 23.57
CA PHE A 158 -6.13 7.20 22.32
C PHE A 158 -5.35 5.88 22.36
N ASP A 159 -5.89 4.86 21.69
CA ASP A 159 -5.15 3.61 21.51
C ASP A 159 -3.96 3.79 20.55
N GLU A 160 -3.10 2.77 20.45
CA GLU A 160 -1.91 2.81 19.58
C GLU A 160 -2.31 3.06 18.12
N PHE A 161 -3.47 2.57 17.69
CA PHE A 161 -3.93 2.71 16.32
C PHE A 161 -4.32 4.15 15.99
N GLU A 162 -5.19 4.74 16.79
CA GLU A 162 -5.66 6.12 16.63
C GLU A 162 -4.51 7.12 16.83
N THR A 163 -3.63 6.88 17.81
CA THR A 163 -2.44 7.72 18.02
C THR A 163 -1.56 7.76 16.77
N CYS A 164 -1.21 6.59 16.23
CA CYS A 164 -0.38 6.52 15.03
C CYS A 164 -1.08 7.13 13.82
N LYS A 165 -2.40 7.01 13.70
CA LYS A 165 -3.17 7.63 12.61
C LYS A 165 -3.11 9.16 12.67
N ILE A 166 -3.28 9.74 13.85
CA ILE A 166 -3.14 11.18 14.08
C ILE A 166 -1.70 11.62 13.73
N LEU A 167 -0.70 10.94 14.29
CA LEU A 167 0.71 11.24 14.02
C LEU A 167 1.08 11.05 12.54
N TYR A 168 0.53 10.05 11.86
CA TYR A 168 0.71 9.85 10.43
C TYR A 168 0.18 11.03 9.62
N GLY A 169 -1.00 11.56 9.96
CA GLY A 169 -1.55 12.77 9.34
C GLY A 169 -0.65 13.99 9.55
N LEU A 170 -0.17 14.18 10.78
CA LEU A 170 0.73 15.28 11.16
C LEU A 170 2.12 15.17 10.49
N LEU A 171 2.67 13.96 10.36
CA LEU A 171 3.90 13.68 9.59
C LEU A 171 3.69 13.92 8.10
N SER A 172 2.57 13.44 7.56
CA SER A 172 2.22 13.60 6.14
C SER A 172 2.00 15.06 5.75
N SER A 173 1.46 15.88 6.66
CA SER A 173 1.32 17.33 6.46
C SER A 173 2.64 18.10 6.57
N GLY A 174 3.70 17.46 7.06
CA GLY A 174 5.00 18.08 7.31
C GLY A 174 5.06 18.95 8.56
N LEU A 175 4.03 18.92 9.42
CA LEU A 175 4.06 19.59 10.72
C LEU A 175 4.98 18.87 11.72
N LEU A 176 4.99 17.54 11.63
CA LEU A 176 5.94 16.68 12.32
C LEU A 176 6.95 16.08 11.34
N VAL A 177 8.11 15.71 11.87
CA VAL A 177 9.13 14.91 11.18
C VAL A 177 9.68 13.86 12.13
N LEU A 178 10.20 12.76 11.58
CA LEU A 178 10.99 11.80 12.36
C LEU A 178 12.34 12.39 12.73
N THR A 179 12.92 11.95 13.85
CA THR A 179 14.31 12.29 14.22
C THR A 179 15.31 11.73 13.21
N GLU A 180 16.54 12.25 13.18
CA GLU A 180 17.55 11.79 12.20
C GLU A 180 17.97 10.32 12.37
N ASP A 181 17.92 9.81 13.59
CA ASP A 181 18.25 8.42 13.89
C ASP A 181 17.14 7.47 13.41
N ASP A 182 15.88 7.88 13.55
CA ASP A 182 14.73 7.09 13.11
C ASP A 182 14.53 7.10 11.57
N LYS A 183 15.10 8.08 10.86
CA LYS A 183 15.11 8.10 9.38
C LYS A 183 15.93 6.96 8.75
N LYS A 184 16.85 6.35 9.51
CA LYS A 184 17.74 5.27 9.04
C LYS A 184 17.18 3.87 9.29
N ILE A 185 15.96 3.78 9.82
CA ILE A 185 15.29 2.52 10.10
C ILE A 185 14.97 1.80 8.78
N ASP A 186 15.78 0.78 8.47
CA ASP A 186 15.72 0.00 7.23
C ASP A 186 14.46 -0.89 7.20
N LYS A 187 13.60 -0.72 6.18
CA LYS A 187 12.32 -1.46 6.07
C LYS A 187 12.50 -2.99 6.07
N GLU A 188 13.63 -3.49 5.54
CA GLU A 188 13.97 -4.93 5.49
C GLU A 188 14.16 -5.57 6.87
N LYS A 189 14.51 -4.77 7.89
CA LYS A 189 14.72 -5.27 9.26
C LYS A 189 13.39 -5.62 9.93
N TYR A 190 12.28 -4.97 9.53
CA TYR A 190 10.97 -5.09 10.18
C TYR A 190 10.02 -6.04 9.47
N GLU A 191 10.16 -6.26 8.15
CA GLU A 191 9.53 -7.41 7.49
C GLU A 191 10.01 -8.75 8.10
N LYS A 192 11.22 -8.79 8.67
CA LYS A 192 11.76 -9.94 9.40
C LYS A 192 11.38 -9.98 10.88
N ILE A 193 10.88 -8.90 11.47
CA ILE A 193 10.42 -8.86 12.87
C ILE A 193 8.91 -9.12 12.88
N LEU A 194 8.52 -10.33 12.47
CA LEU A 194 7.25 -10.93 12.89
C LEU A 194 7.42 -12.35 13.45
N ILE A 195 8.67 -12.78 13.70
CA ILE A 195 8.98 -13.99 14.45
C ILE A 195 10.26 -13.71 15.27
N PRO A 196 10.22 -13.72 16.61
CA PRO A 196 11.43 -13.74 17.42
C PRO A 196 12.32 -14.93 16.99
N SER A 197 13.62 -14.69 16.74
CA SER A 197 14.53 -15.71 16.21
C SER A 197 14.73 -16.93 17.10
N ASP A 198 14.22 -16.89 18.34
CA ASP A 198 14.26 -18.00 19.28
C ASP A 198 13.26 -19.12 18.93
N PHE A 199 12.39 -18.90 17.93
CA PHE A 199 11.31 -19.81 17.55
C PHE A 199 11.73 -21.01 16.67
N LEU A 200 12.93 -21.00 16.07
CA LEU A 200 13.38 -22.09 15.17
C LEU A 200 14.02 -23.29 15.90
N ALA A 201 14.18 -23.23 17.23
CA ALA A 201 14.68 -24.38 18.00
C ALA A 201 13.59 -25.39 18.40
N ASP A 202 12.34 -24.94 18.51
CA ASP A 202 11.24 -25.77 19.03
C ASP A 202 10.46 -26.51 17.92
N VAL A 203 10.61 -26.09 16.66
CA VAL A 203 9.94 -26.73 15.51
C VAL A 203 10.64 -28.04 15.09
N GLU A 204 11.96 -28.16 15.25
CA GLU A 204 12.68 -29.42 14.94
C GLU A 204 12.38 -30.55 15.93
N VAL A 205 11.80 -30.26 17.10
CA VAL A 205 11.44 -31.27 18.11
C VAL A 205 10.02 -31.82 17.84
N ALA A 206 9.13 -31.03 17.26
CA ALA A 206 7.75 -31.43 17.01
C ALA A 206 7.56 -32.24 15.71
N GLU A 207 8.41 -32.04 14.70
CA GLU A 207 8.34 -32.83 13.44
C GLU A 207 8.96 -34.24 13.59
N LYS A 208 9.92 -34.43 14.50
CA LYS A 208 10.52 -35.75 14.77
C LYS A 208 9.61 -36.71 15.54
N GLY A 209 8.53 -36.22 16.15
CA GLY A 209 7.61 -37.05 16.96
C GLY A 209 6.51 -37.76 16.17
N ASN A 210 6.32 -37.43 14.88
CA ASN A 210 5.19 -37.91 14.08
C ASN A 210 5.58 -38.81 12.90
N GLU A 211 6.87 -39.11 12.69
CA GLU A 211 7.33 -40.01 11.62
C GLU A 211 7.53 -41.48 12.09
N GLU A 212 7.42 -41.81 13.38
CA GLU A 212 7.66 -43.18 13.87
C GLU A 212 6.43 -44.13 13.83
N ASP A 213 5.21 -43.63 13.56
CA ASP A 213 3.98 -44.45 13.67
C ASP A 213 3.27 -44.78 12.34
N ILE A 214 3.89 -44.49 11.18
CA ILE A 214 3.34 -44.86 9.88
C ILE A 214 4.44 -45.47 9.00
N GLU A 215 4.90 -46.69 9.33
CA GLU A 215 5.41 -47.67 8.35
C GLU A 215 5.78 -49.00 9.05
N ARG A 216 4.76 -49.78 9.38
CA ARG A 216 4.84 -51.25 9.33
C ARG A 216 3.78 -51.72 8.35
N ASP A 217 4.13 -51.89 7.09
CA ASP A 217 4.25 -53.22 6.47
C ASP A 217 4.47 -53.12 4.94
N SER A 218 5.30 -54.01 4.42
CA SER A 218 5.54 -54.37 3.01
C SER A 218 6.15 -53.35 2.02
N GLY A 219 7.47 -53.43 1.84
CA GLY A 219 8.01 -54.28 0.76
C GLY A 219 8.32 -53.67 -0.63
N SER A 220 9.61 -53.36 -0.81
CA SER A 220 10.45 -53.64 -2.01
C SER A 220 10.33 -52.79 -3.29
N GLY A 221 11.49 -52.28 -3.77
CA GLY A 221 11.64 -51.92 -5.19
C GLY A 221 12.64 -50.82 -5.57
N THR A 222 13.95 -51.11 -5.47
CA THR A 222 15.03 -50.77 -6.43
C THR A 222 15.26 -49.33 -6.97
N GLN A 223 16.45 -48.80 -6.62
CA GLN A 223 17.38 -47.90 -7.34
C GLN A 223 17.02 -47.38 -8.75
N ASP A 224 17.26 -46.07 -9.02
CA ASP A 224 18.38 -45.66 -9.90
C ASP A 224 18.71 -44.15 -9.83
N LYS A 225 20.00 -43.85 -9.97
CA LYS A 225 20.64 -42.53 -10.03
C LYS A 225 20.61 -42.00 -11.46
N ARG A 226 20.53 -40.67 -11.67
CA ARG A 226 21.22 -40.03 -12.82
C ARG A 226 21.49 -38.53 -12.65
N LYS A 227 22.76 -38.19 -12.91
CA LYS A 227 23.40 -36.85 -13.02
C LYS A 227 23.20 -36.22 -14.41
N LYS A 228 23.33 -34.87 -14.50
CA LYS A 228 24.08 -34.03 -15.50
C LYS A 228 23.56 -32.57 -15.37
N LYS A 229 24.29 -31.45 -15.21
CA LYS A 229 25.61 -30.87 -15.56
C LYS A 229 25.78 -30.40 -17.03
N LYS A 230 26.14 -29.08 -17.18
CA LYS A 230 26.78 -28.29 -18.29
C LYS A 230 25.86 -27.18 -18.88
N LYS A 231 26.28 -25.98 -19.34
CA LYS A 231 27.55 -25.20 -19.51
C LYS A 231 27.14 -23.76 -19.95
N ARG A 232 27.69 -22.66 -19.41
CA ARG A 232 28.77 -21.75 -19.94
C ARG A 232 28.59 -21.09 -21.34
N SER A 233 28.74 -19.75 -21.33
CA SER A 233 29.67 -18.92 -22.15
C SER A 233 29.07 -17.97 -23.22
N GLY A 234 29.46 -16.69 -23.14
CA GLY A 234 29.26 -15.67 -24.18
C GLY A 234 29.83 -14.28 -23.82
N LEU A 235 31.12 -14.20 -23.49
CA LEU A 235 31.86 -12.94 -23.34
C LEU A 235 32.19 -12.37 -24.74
N LYS A 236 32.20 -11.03 -24.86
CA LYS A 236 32.77 -10.20 -25.94
C LYS A 236 31.84 -9.84 -27.10
N PHE A 237 31.21 -8.66 -27.02
CA PHE A 237 31.01 -7.80 -28.20
C PHE A 237 31.06 -6.31 -27.77
N PHE A 238 32.23 -5.71 -28.00
CA PHE A 238 32.48 -4.28 -28.29
C PHE A 238 32.43 -3.19 -27.20
N LYS A 239 33.56 -3.12 -26.48
CA LYS A 239 34.17 -1.87 -26.00
C LYS A 239 35.05 -1.30 -27.13
N LYS A 240 34.52 -0.42 -28.00
CA LYS A 240 35.31 0.38 -28.96
C LYS A 240 34.48 1.53 -29.55
N LEU A 241 34.44 2.68 -28.89
CA LEU A 241 34.47 3.98 -29.58
C LEU A 241 34.80 5.12 -28.58
N LEU A 242 36.09 5.28 -28.30
CA LEU A 242 36.67 6.55 -27.87
C LEU A 242 37.73 6.92 -28.90
N LYS A 243 37.58 8.09 -29.54
CA LYS A 243 38.66 8.94 -30.09
C LYS A 243 38.02 10.26 -30.55
N SER A 244 38.21 11.30 -29.73
CA SER A 244 37.99 12.75 -29.98
C SER A 244 38.96 13.27 -31.09
N PRO A 245 39.02 14.56 -31.53
CA PRO A 245 38.87 15.81 -30.74
C PRO A 245 38.40 17.12 -31.45
N SER A 246 38.28 18.18 -30.65
CA SER A 246 38.50 19.64 -30.88
C SER A 246 37.34 20.49 -30.32
N VAL A 247 37.47 21.17 -29.16
CA VAL A 247 38.30 22.34 -28.77
C VAL A 247 37.74 23.65 -29.33
N PHE A 248 37.14 24.49 -28.45
CA PHE A 248 37.58 25.87 -28.22
C PHE A 248 37.06 26.41 -26.87
N GLN A 249 37.94 27.15 -26.19
CA GLN A 249 37.84 27.69 -24.83
C GLN A 249 37.01 29.00 -24.76
N LYS A 250 36.38 29.30 -23.60
CA LYS A 250 36.81 30.32 -22.61
C LYS A 250 35.64 30.76 -21.70
N GLY A 251 35.93 30.87 -20.40
CA GLY A 251 35.67 32.10 -19.64
C GLY A 251 34.32 32.31 -18.95
N SER A 252 34.34 32.14 -17.62
CA SER A 252 33.86 33.08 -16.60
C SER A 252 32.40 33.56 -16.55
N ASP A 253 31.80 33.26 -15.40
CA ASP A 253 31.02 34.16 -14.52
C ASP A 253 29.53 34.42 -14.83
N LYS A 254 28.75 34.27 -13.75
CA LYS A 254 27.43 34.86 -13.44
C LYS A 254 26.14 34.32 -14.07
N THR A 255 25.22 34.08 -13.12
CA THR A 255 23.74 34.11 -13.21
C THR A 255 23.04 32.94 -13.91
N GLU A 256 22.62 31.95 -13.11
CA GLU A 256 21.55 31.03 -13.50
C GLU A 256 20.22 31.79 -13.64
N LYS A 257 19.88 32.11 -14.89
CA LYS A 257 18.51 32.41 -15.30
C LYS A 257 17.73 31.09 -15.34
N LYS A 258 16.71 30.94 -14.50
CA LYS A 258 15.68 29.90 -14.67
C LYS A 258 15.00 30.08 -16.02
N ALA A 259 15.20 29.14 -16.94
CA ALA A 259 14.48 29.09 -18.20
C ALA A 259 12.99 28.79 -17.93
N LYS A 260 12.09 29.63 -18.44
CA LYS A 260 10.67 29.29 -18.58
C LYS A 260 10.59 28.20 -19.65
N VAL A 261 10.21 26.99 -19.25
CA VAL A 261 9.84 25.93 -20.19
C VAL A 261 8.47 26.32 -20.77
N GLU A 262 8.39 26.54 -22.08
CA GLU A 262 7.10 26.68 -22.78
C GLU A 262 6.35 25.34 -22.67
N VAL A 263 5.12 25.38 -22.15
CA VAL A 263 4.27 24.19 -22.03
C VAL A 263 3.69 23.89 -23.40
N TYR A 264 4.12 22.80 -24.03
CA TYR A 264 3.60 22.32 -25.30
C TYR A 264 2.11 21.95 -25.19
N ASN A 265 1.27 22.47 -26.08
CA ASN A 265 -0.15 22.12 -26.13
C ASN A 265 -0.38 21.06 -27.23
N PRO A 266 -0.76 19.81 -26.88
CA PRO A 266 -0.95 18.75 -27.86
C PRO A 266 -2.13 19.01 -28.80
N VAL A 267 -2.01 18.53 -30.04
CA VAL A 267 -2.97 18.80 -31.12
C VAL A 267 -3.76 17.54 -31.51
N ASN A 268 -3.21 16.34 -31.31
CA ASN A 268 -3.84 15.07 -31.65
C ASN A 268 -4.24 14.24 -30.40
N ALA A 269 -5.12 13.25 -30.61
CA ALA A 269 -5.68 12.44 -29.54
C ALA A 269 -4.62 11.67 -28.71
N ALA A 270 -3.59 11.12 -29.36
CA ALA A 270 -2.51 10.40 -28.68
C ALA A 270 -1.63 11.35 -27.86
N GLY A 271 -1.32 12.53 -28.38
CA GLY A 271 -0.60 13.60 -27.66
C GLY A 271 -1.38 14.07 -26.44
N VAL A 272 -2.69 14.25 -26.56
CA VAL A 272 -3.57 14.62 -25.43
C VAL A 272 -3.60 13.52 -24.37
N LEU A 273 -3.68 12.24 -24.75
CA LEU A 273 -3.62 11.11 -23.80
C LEU A 273 -2.23 10.97 -23.14
N ALA A 274 -1.15 11.20 -23.87
CA ALA A 274 0.20 11.22 -23.32
C ALA A 274 0.40 12.36 -22.32
N HIS A 275 -0.08 13.56 -22.66
CA HIS A 275 -0.11 14.70 -21.75
C HIS A 275 -0.95 14.40 -20.49
N PHE A 276 -2.12 13.80 -20.67
CA PHE A 276 -2.98 13.39 -19.57
C PHE A 276 -2.30 12.37 -18.65
N ALA A 277 -1.61 11.38 -19.21
CA ALA A 277 -0.83 10.42 -18.42
C ALA A 277 0.29 11.12 -17.64
N ASN A 278 1.06 12.02 -18.27
CA ASN A 278 2.09 12.80 -17.59
C ASN A 278 1.51 13.64 -16.44
N GLU A 279 0.37 14.31 -16.67
CA GLU A 279 -0.30 15.11 -15.67
C GLU A 279 -0.86 14.25 -14.53
N LEU A 280 -1.41 13.07 -14.81
CA LEU A 280 -1.81 12.13 -13.76
C LEU A 280 -0.61 11.66 -12.94
N LEU A 281 0.51 11.29 -13.58
CA LEU A 281 1.73 10.88 -12.90
C LEU A 281 2.29 12.01 -12.02
N ASN A 282 2.28 13.24 -12.52
CA ASN A 282 2.72 14.42 -11.78
C ASN A 282 1.78 14.73 -10.62
N ASP A 283 0.47 14.73 -10.87
CA ASP A 283 -0.56 14.94 -9.86
C ASP A 283 -0.37 13.89 -8.76
N TYR A 284 -0.49 12.61 -9.08
CA TYR A 284 -0.37 11.51 -8.13
C TYR A 284 0.95 11.50 -7.34
N LYS A 285 2.08 11.87 -7.95
CA LYS A 285 3.37 12.02 -7.24
C LYS A 285 3.49 13.32 -6.44
N THR A 286 2.59 14.28 -6.64
CA THR A 286 2.52 15.52 -5.86
C THR A 286 1.64 15.29 -4.62
N PRO A 287 2.17 15.51 -3.40
CA PRO A 287 1.35 15.52 -2.20
C PRO A 287 0.26 16.59 -2.29
N ARG A 288 -0.98 16.25 -1.89
CA ARG A 288 -2.10 17.20 -1.84
C ARG A 288 -2.80 17.11 -0.48
N GLY A 289 -2.66 18.16 0.32
CA GLY A 289 -3.24 18.21 1.66
C GLY A 289 -2.78 17.02 2.49
N LEU A 290 -3.74 16.20 2.95
CA LEU A 290 -3.50 15.02 3.79
C LEU A 290 -3.03 13.77 3.03
N TYR A 291 -2.92 13.81 1.69
CA TYR A 291 -2.51 12.67 0.87
C TYR A 291 -1.08 12.82 0.36
N GLY A 292 -0.20 11.89 0.73
CA GLY A 292 1.18 11.82 0.27
C GLY A 292 1.33 11.50 -1.22
N ALA A 293 2.57 11.58 -1.69
CA ALA A 293 2.93 11.17 -3.05
C ALA A 293 2.65 9.67 -3.26
N ILE A 294 1.92 9.32 -4.32
CA ILE A 294 1.63 7.93 -4.68
C ILE A 294 2.90 7.21 -5.13
N ARG A 295 3.11 6.00 -4.61
CA ARG A 295 4.07 5.03 -5.14
C ARG A 295 3.37 4.15 -6.17
N LEU A 296 3.51 4.52 -7.44
CA LEU A 296 3.08 3.64 -8.54
C LEU A 296 3.87 2.33 -8.50
N ARG A 297 3.22 1.22 -8.86
CA ARG A 297 3.81 -0.12 -8.73
C ARG A 297 5.07 -0.28 -9.59
N ASP A 298 5.03 0.30 -10.79
CA ASP A 298 6.10 0.24 -11.78
C ASP A 298 6.41 1.67 -12.27
N PRO A 299 7.67 2.01 -12.61
CA PRO A 299 7.99 3.17 -13.43
C PRO A 299 7.29 3.11 -14.79
N LEU A 300 7.05 4.25 -15.43
CA LEU A 300 6.36 4.32 -16.73
C LEU A 300 7.10 3.49 -17.79
N SER A 301 8.42 3.60 -17.83
CA SER A 301 9.30 2.79 -18.69
C SER A 301 9.11 1.27 -18.54
N VAL A 302 8.79 0.79 -17.33
CA VAL A 302 8.50 -0.62 -17.07
C VAL A 302 7.07 -0.97 -17.48
N MET A 303 6.10 -0.08 -17.24
CA MET A 303 4.71 -0.27 -17.70
C MET A 303 4.66 -0.40 -19.22
N ILE A 304 5.32 0.49 -19.96
CA ILE A 304 5.39 0.45 -21.42
C ILE A 304 5.99 -0.87 -21.88
N LYS A 305 7.13 -1.30 -21.34
CA LYS A 305 7.75 -2.60 -21.71
C LYS A 305 6.84 -3.80 -21.49
N LYS A 306 5.96 -3.76 -20.47
CA LYS A 306 5.00 -4.85 -20.22
C LYS A 306 3.88 -4.84 -21.26
N ILE A 307 3.34 -3.66 -21.58
CA ILE A 307 2.22 -3.51 -22.54
C ILE A 307 2.70 -3.67 -23.99
N ALA A 308 3.92 -3.25 -24.32
CA ALA A 308 4.52 -3.35 -25.67
C ALA A 308 4.68 -4.79 -26.16
N ARG A 309 4.54 -5.80 -25.29
CA ARG A 309 4.48 -7.21 -25.70
C ARG A 309 3.24 -7.52 -26.55
N GLU A 310 2.15 -6.80 -26.29
CA GLU A 310 0.87 -6.95 -26.98
C GLU A 310 0.66 -5.88 -28.06
N TYR A 311 1.36 -4.74 -27.94
CA TYR A 311 1.29 -3.62 -28.89
C TYR A 311 2.70 -3.22 -29.33
N PRO A 312 3.32 -3.92 -30.30
CA PRO A 312 4.72 -3.68 -30.70
C PRO A 312 4.99 -2.23 -31.13
N VAL A 313 3.97 -1.56 -31.66
CA VAL A 313 4.03 -0.16 -32.14
C VAL A 313 4.44 0.84 -31.06
N VAL A 314 4.27 0.49 -29.78
CA VAL A 314 4.60 1.36 -28.64
C VAL A 314 6.01 1.15 -28.11
N ALA A 315 6.75 0.17 -28.64
CA ALA A 315 8.12 -0.14 -28.23
C ALA A 315 9.11 0.98 -28.59
N GLU A 316 8.76 1.82 -29.57
CA GLU A 316 9.57 2.95 -30.04
C GLU A 316 9.29 4.26 -29.29
N ILE A 317 8.32 4.29 -28.38
CA ILE A 317 7.99 5.50 -27.63
C ILE A 317 9.14 5.88 -26.70
N SER A 318 9.75 7.03 -26.96
CA SER A 318 10.79 7.62 -26.13
C SER A 318 10.21 8.21 -24.85
N LEU A 319 10.95 8.07 -23.75
CA LEU A 319 10.66 8.71 -22.48
C LEU A 319 11.82 9.61 -22.07
N ASP A 320 11.51 10.80 -21.57
CA ASP A 320 12.46 11.67 -20.86
C ASP A 320 12.12 11.69 -19.37
N GLN A 321 13.11 11.37 -18.52
CA GLN A 321 12.93 11.26 -17.07
C GLN A 321 11.67 10.46 -16.62
N ASP A 322 11.37 9.36 -17.32
CA ASP A 322 10.18 8.52 -17.07
C ASP A 322 8.84 9.29 -17.30
N ARG A 323 8.83 10.19 -18.28
CA ARG A 323 7.65 10.89 -18.83
C ARG A 323 7.63 10.82 -20.34
N PHE A 324 6.42 10.86 -20.91
CA PHE A 324 6.25 10.92 -22.36
C PHE A 324 6.78 12.22 -22.94
N ASN A 325 7.51 12.14 -24.04
CA ASN A 325 7.74 13.29 -24.90
C ASN A 325 6.48 13.57 -25.72
N VAL A 326 5.61 14.45 -25.20
CA VAL A 326 4.30 14.73 -25.80
C VAL A 326 4.44 15.26 -27.23
N GLN A 327 5.43 16.12 -27.48
CA GLN A 327 5.64 16.69 -28.81
C GLN A 327 6.02 15.61 -29.83
N GLU A 328 6.92 14.70 -29.48
CA GLU A 328 7.33 13.56 -30.33
C GLU A 328 6.14 12.65 -30.64
N ILE A 329 5.31 12.32 -29.64
CA ILE A 329 4.08 11.52 -29.83
C ILE A 329 3.09 12.26 -30.74
N ASP A 330 2.97 13.58 -30.57
CA ASP A 330 2.04 14.39 -31.35
C ASP A 330 2.48 14.55 -32.82
N THR A 331 3.78 14.55 -33.09
CA THR A 331 4.35 14.77 -34.44
C THR A 331 4.77 13.52 -35.20
N GLU A 332 5.31 12.51 -34.52
CA GLU A 332 5.88 11.31 -35.15
C GLU A 332 4.87 10.17 -35.28
N PHE A 333 3.86 10.13 -34.40
CA PHE A 333 2.82 9.08 -34.35
C PHE A 333 1.49 9.57 -34.97
N LEU A 334 1.59 10.31 -36.08
CA LEU A 334 0.43 10.82 -36.83
C LEU A 334 -0.41 9.66 -37.39
N PRO A 335 -1.75 9.83 -37.54
CA PRO A 335 -2.67 8.76 -37.93
C PRO A 335 -2.37 8.05 -39.25
N GLU A 336 -1.60 8.69 -40.13
CA GLU A 336 -1.23 8.14 -41.44
C GLU A 336 0.00 7.21 -41.41
N LYS A 337 0.75 7.16 -40.30
CA LYS A 337 2.03 6.43 -40.18
C LYS A 337 1.98 5.23 -39.23
N LEU A 338 0.90 5.08 -38.47
CA LEU A 338 0.80 4.12 -37.38
C LEU A 338 -0.63 3.60 -37.24
N ASP A 339 -0.80 2.40 -36.68
CA ASP A 339 -2.11 1.95 -36.25
C ASP A 339 -2.58 2.79 -35.05
N THR A 340 -3.37 3.81 -35.35
CA THR A 340 -3.92 4.75 -34.37
C THR A 340 -4.78 4.03 -33.34
N TYR A 341 -5.44 2.94 -33.73
CA TYR A 341 -6.27 2.18 -32.81
C TYR A 341 -5.44 1.46 -31.75
N GLU A 342 -4.33 0.83 -32.15
CA GLU A 342 -3.40 0.18 -31.22
C GLU A 342 -2.80 1.20 -30.22
N LEU A 343 -2.43 2.38 -30.70
CA LEU A 343 -1.85 3.43 -29.84
C LEU A 343 -2.88 3.98 -28.83
N LEU A 344 -4.11 4.24 -29.26
CA LEU A 344 -5.18 4.70 -28.36
C LEU A 344 -5.54 3.62 -27.34
N HIS A 345 -5.58 2.34 -27.75
CA HIS A 345 -5.85 1.23 -26.86
C HIS A 345 -4.73 1.02 -25.83
N PHE A 346 -3.47 1.20 -26.23
CA PHE A 346 -2.33 1.23 -25.31
C PHE A 346 -2.53 2.30 -24.24
N PHE A 347 -2.88 3.53 -24.62
CA PHE A 347 -3.08 4.61 -23.66
C PHE A 347 -4.25 4.31 -22.71
N LYS A 348 -5.33 3.71 -23.22
CA LYS A 348 -6.43 3.24 -22.37
C LYS A 348 -5.93 2.28 -21.29
N ILE A 349 -5.21 1.22 -21.67
CA ILE A 349 -4.67 0.23 -20.71
C ILE A 349 -3.73 0.90 -19.70
N LEU A 350 -2.88 1.80 -20.18
CA LEU A 350 -1.92 2.50 -19.35
C LEU A 350 -2.62 3.41 -18.32
N LEU A 351 -3.60 4.21 -18.76
CA LEU A 351 -4.38 5.10 -17.90
C LEU A 351 -5.19 4.31 -16.87
N ASP A 352 -5.82 3.20 -17.29
CA ASP A 352 -6.52 2.28 -16.38
C ASP A 352 -5.55 1.75 -15.31
N ARG A 353 -4.31 1.41 -15.69
CA ARG A 353 -3.29 0.92 -14.74
C ARG A 353 -2.76 1.99 -13.80
N ILE A 354 -2.51 3.20 -14.31
CA ILE A 354 -2.11 4.35 -13.48
C ILE A 354 -3.20 4.64 -12.44
N PHE A 355 -4.47 4.63 -12.86
CA PHE A 355 -5.61 4.84 -11.98
C PHE A 355 -5.76 3.72 -10.94
N GLU A 356 -5.61 2.46 -11.33
CA GLU A 356 -5.68 1.33 -10.39
C GLU A 356 -4.53 1.32 -9.38
N ASP A 357 -3.32 1.68 -9.78
CA ASP A 357 -2.20 1.88 -8.85
C ASP A 357 -2.50 3.05 -7.88
N ALA A 358 -3.11 4.12 -8.37
CA ALA A 358 -3.55 5.23 -7.54
C ALA A 358 -4.68 4.83 -6.57
N ARG A 359 -5.65 4.02 -6.98
CA ARG A 359 -6.73 3.48 -6.11
C ARG A 359 -6.22 2.55 -5.04
N LYS A 360 -5.13 1.83 -5.28
CA LYS A 360 -4.48 0.99 -4.26
C LYS A 360 -3.72 1.84 -3.24
N SER A 361 -3.17 2.97 -3.70
CA SER A 361 -2.34 3.85 -2.87
C SER A 361 -3.11 4.95 -2.15
N LEU A 362 -4.26 5.36 -2.66
CA LEU A 362 -5.16 6.39 -2.10
C LEU A 362 -6.51 5.78 -1.73
N SER A 363 -7.33 6.54 -0.99
CA SER A 363 -8.75 6.21 -0.90
C SER A 363 -9.39 6.18 -2.30
N PRO A 364 -10.36 5.29 -2.58
CA PRO A 364 -11.06 5.26 -3.87
C PRO A 364 -11.64 6.62 -4.26
N ARG A 365 -12.14 7.37 -3.27
CA ARG A 365 -12.70 8.71 -3.46
C ARG A 365 -11.63 9.73 -3.87
N SER A 366 -10.47 9.70 -3.23
CA SER A 366 -9.36 10.62 -3.53
C SER A 366 -8.69 10.30 -4.87
N ALA A 367 -8.50 9.02 -5.19
CA ALA A 367 -7.98 8.61 -6.50
C ALA A 367 -8.91 9.10 -7.62
N LYS A 368 -10.23 8.91 -7.45
CA LYS A 368 -11.28 9.37 -8.38
C LYS A 368 -11.30 10.89 -8.50
N GLN A 369 -11.32 11.62 -7.38
CA GLN A 369 -11.33 13.09 -7.37
C GLN A 369 -10.12 13.67 -8.12
N ARG A 370 -8.91 13.18 -7.82
CA ARG A 370 -7.69 13.67 -8.47
C ARG A 370 -7.66 13.36 -9.96
N TYR A 371 -8.14 12.18 -10.34
CA TYR A 371 -8.31 11.84 -11.76
C TYR A 371 -9.26 12.83 -12.45
N GLN A 372 -10.41 13.10 -11.84
CA GLN A 372 -11.41 14.05 -12.35
C GLN A 372 -10.86 15.48 -12.46
N GLU A 373 -10.05 15.93 -11.49
CA GLU A 373 -9.41 17.25 -11.50
C GLU A 373 -8.31 17.37 -12.57
N VAL A 374 -7.56 16.31 -12.85
CA VAL A 374 -6.63 16.30 -13.98
C VAL A 374 -7.41 16.25 -15.29
N PHE A 375 -8.46 15.44 -15.36
CA PHE A 375 -9.31 15.31 -16.53
C PHE A 375 -9.95 16.64 -16.93
N SER A 376 -10.53 17.36 -15.97
CA SER A 376 -11.17 18.66 -16.21
C SER A 376 -10.19 19.77 -16.60
N ARG A 377 -8.89 19.60 -16.34
CA ARG A 377 -7.85 20.52 -16.82
C ARG A 377 -7.39 20.16 -18.23
N VAL A 378 -7.23 18.89 -18.54
CA VAL A 378 -6.67 18.42 -19.81
C VAL A 378 -7.71 18.38 -20.93
N PHE A 379 -8.92 17.88 -20.65
CA PHE A 379 -9.98 17.70 -21.64
C PHE A 379 -10.94 18.90 -21.66
N THR A 380 -10.47 20.04 -22.17
CA THR A 380 -11.27 21.27 -22.31
C THR A 380 -11.14 21.87 -23.71
N GLY A 381 -12.13 22.65 -24.14
CA GLY A 381 -12.08 23.41 -25.40
C GLY A 381 -11.97 22.53 -26.65
N ASP A 382 -10.82 22.58 -27.32
CA ASP A 382 -10.53 21.76 -28.51
C ASP A 382 -10.05 20.35 -28.16
N ASN A 383 -9.64 20.12 -26.91
CA ASN A 383 -9.23 18.81 -26.41
C ASN A 383 -10.39 18.00 -25.81
N SER A 384 -11.64 18.28 -26.19
CA SER A 384 -12.78 17.53 -25.65
C SER A 384 -12.80 16.10 -26.20
N ILE A 385 -13.33 15.16 -25.40
CA ILE A 385 -13.44 13.74 -25.78
C ILE A 385 -14.13 13.55 -27.13
N GLU A 386 -15.22 14.30 -27.36
CA GLU A 386 -16.02 14.24 -28.57
C GLU A 386 -15.26 14.76 -29.80
N LYS A 387 -14.52 15.87 -29.66
CA LYS A 387 -13.73 16.43 -30.77
C LYS A 387 -12.55 15.54 -31.16
N LEU A 388 -11.98 14.82 -30.18
CA LEU A 388 -10.84 13.94 -30.38
C LEU A 388 -11.23 12.49 -30.70
N GLY A 389 -12.53 12.15 -30.72
CA GLY A 389 -13.01 10.79 -30.99
C GLY A 389 -12.57 9.77 -29.93
N LEU A 390 -12.50 10.19 -28.66
CA LEU A 390 -12.00 9.38 -27.55
C LEU A 390 -13.11 8.66 -26.77
N GLU A 391 -14.28 8.47 -27.38
CA GLU A 391 -15.41 7.79 -26.75
C GLU A 391 -15.03 6.35 -26.34
N GLY A 392 -15.19 6.03 -25.06
CA GLY A 392 -14.87 4.70 -24.52
C GLY A 392 -13.38 4.48 -24.21
N MET A 393 -12.50 5.44 -24.51
CA MET A 393 -11.08 5.38 -24.14
C MET A 393 -10.82 5.76 -22.68
N ILE A 394 -11.78 6.43 -22.04
CA ILE A 394 -11.73 6.78 -20.63
C ILE A 394 -12.91 6.13 -19.91
N ASP A 395 -12.61 5.42 -18.82
CA ASP A 395 -13.63 4.69 -18.06
C ASP A 395 -14.65 5.65 -17.45
N ARG A 396 -15.89 5.59 -17.94
CA ARG A 396 -17.00 6.43 -17.47
C ARG A 396 -17.36 6.16 -16.01
N ARG A 397 -17.00 4.99 -15.45
CA ARG A 397 -17.19 4.67 -14.03
C ARG A 397 -16.38 5.58 -13.12
N ILE A 398 -15.38 6.27 -13.65
CA ILE A 398 -14.61 7.28 -12.93
C ILE A 398 -15.44 8.58 -12.73
N PHE A 399 -16.56 8.75 -13.44
CA PHE A 399 -17.41 9.96 -13.37
C PHE A 399 -18.80 9.72 -12.78
N SER A 400 -19.28 8.46 -12.78
CA SER A 400 -20.44 8.02 -11.99
C SER A 400 -20.01 7.71 -10.56
#